data_AF-A0A655DH99-F1
#
_entry.id   AF-A0A655DH99-F1
#
_cell.length_a   1.000
_cell.length_b   1.000
_cell.length_c   1.000
_cell.angle_alpha   90.00
_cell.angle_beta   90.00
_cell.angle_gamma   90.00
#
_symmetry.space_group_name_H-M   'P 1'
#
loop_
_entity.id
_entity.type
_entity.pdbx_description
1 polymer ?
#
loop_
_entity_poly.entity_id
_entity_poly.type
_entity_poly.pdbx_seq_one_letter_code
_entity_poly.pdbx_strand_id
1 'polypeptide(L)'
;MAAAGHPGEDAGLYDAVKAVGEELCPQLGLTIPVGKDSMSMKTRWQEGNEQREMTSPLSLVISAFARVEDVRHTLTPQLSTEDNALLLIDLGKGHNALGATALAQVYRQLGDKPADVRDVAQLKGFYDAMQALVAARKLLAWHDRSDGGLLVTLAEMAFAGHCGVQVDIAALGDDHLAALFNEELGGVIQVRAEDRDAVEALLAQYGLADCVHYLGQALAGDRFVITANDQTVFSESRTTLRVWWAETTWQMQRLRDNPQCADQEHEAKANDADPGLNVKLSFDINEDIAAPYIATGARPKVAVLREQGVNSHVEMAAAFHRAGFDAIDVHMSDLLGGRIGLGNFHALVACGGFSYGDVLGAGEGWAKSILFNHRVRDEFETFFHRPQTLALGVCNGCQMMSNLRELIPGSELWPRFVRNHSDRFEARFSLVEVTQSPSLLLQGMVGSQMPIAVSHGEGRVEVRDDAHLAALESKGLVALRYVDNFGKVTETYPANPNGSPNGITAVTTENGRVTIMMPHPERVFRTVANSWHPENWGEDSPWMRIFRNARKQLG
;
A
#
# COMPACT_ATOMS: atom_id res chain seq x y z
N MET A 1 18.10 21.22 8.31
CA MET A 1 18.52 22.01 7.12
C MET A 1 18.29 23.47 7.44
N ALA A 2 19.16 24.38 6.99
CA ALA A 2 19.04 25.82 7.31
C ALA A 2 19.68 26.69 6.22
N ALA A 3 19.40 27.99 6.26
CA ALA A 3 20.08 29.00 5.45
C ALA A 3 21.20 29.68 6.27
N ALA A 4 22.29 28.97 6.52
CA ALA A 4 23.36 29.47 7.40
C ALA A 4 23.89 30.85 6.96
N GLY A 5 24.17 31.69 7.96
CA GLY A 5 24.55 33.09 7.79
C GLY A 5 23.41 34.04 7.40
N HIS A 6 22.17 33.56 7.21
CA HIS A 6 21.00 34.44 7.18
C HIS A 6 20.72 34.96 8.60
N PRO A 7 20.36 36.26 8.78
CA PRO A 7 20.12 36.81 10.11
C PRO A 7 19.13 35.97 10.93
N GLY A 8 19.54 35.56 12.13
CA GLY A 8 18.74 34.76 13.07
C GLY A 8 18.90 33.24 12.94
N GLU A 9 19.17 32.72 11.74
CA GLU A 9 19.15 31.27 11.47
C GLU A 9 20.23 30.49 12.21
N ASP A 10 21.45 31.04 12.36
CA ASP A 10 22.56 30.33 13.03
C ASP A 10 22.29 30.14 14.53
N ALA A 11 21.74 31.16 15.19
CA ALA A 11 21.37 31.10 16.60
C ALA A 11 20.15 30.18 16.80
N GLY A 12 19.13 30.29 15.93
CA GLY A 12 17.97 29.41 15.96
C GLY A 12 18.32 27.94 15.71
N LEU A 13 19.27 27.66 14.81
CA LEU A 13 19.77 26.30 14.58
C LEU A 13 20.42 25.73 15.85
N TYR A 14 21.28 26.50 16.51
CA TYR A 14 21.92 26.05 17.75
C TYR A 14 20.88 25.77 18.84
N ASP A 15 19.92 26.67 19.01
CA ASP A 15 18.86 26.54 20.01
C ASP A 15 17.99 25.31 19.73
N ALA A 16 17.61 25.07 18.48
CA ALA A 16 16.85 23.88 18.08
C ALA A 16 17.62 22.57 18.30
N VAL A 17 18.92 22.54 17.97
CA VAL A 17 19.78 21.36 18.22
C VAL A 17 19.89 21.09 19.71
N LYS A 18 20.03 22.14 20.54
CA LYS A 18 20.07 22.02 21.99
C LYS A 18 18.73 21.51 22.54
N ALA A 19 17.61 22.10 22.10
CA ALA A 19 16.27 21.74 22.55
C ALA A 19 15.96 20.26 22.31
N VAL A 20 16.41 19.67 21.21
CA VAL A 20 16.20 18.22 20.97
C VAL A 20 17.32 17.36 21.54
N GLY A 21 18.60 17.74 21.38
CA GLY A 21 19.75 16.90 21.70
C GLY A 21 20.16 16.90 23.17
N GLU A 22 19.95 18.00 23.88
CA GLU A 22 20.34 18.17 25.30
C GLU A 22 19.14 18.16 26.26
N GLU A 23 17.92 18.37 25.74
CA GLU A 23 16.71 18.53 26.56
C GLU A 23 15.68 17.44 26.23
N LEU A 24 14.89 17.61 25.17
CA LEU A 24 13.72 16.76 24.89
C LEU A 24 14.06 15.28 24.69
N CYS A 25 14.97 14.94 23.77
CA CYS A 25 15.25 13.53 23.47
C CYS A 25 15.88 12.79 24.65
N PRO A 26 16.87 13.34 25.39
CA PRO A 26 17.36 12.73 26.62
C PRO A 26 16.28 12.50 27.67
N GLN A 27 15.36 13.46 27.86
CA GLN A 27 14.25 13.32 28.83
C GLN A 27 13.25 12.23 28.43
N LEU A 28 13.00 12.06 27.13
CA LEU A 28 12.14 10.99 26.60
C LEU A 28 12.86 9.63 26.49
N GLY A 29 14.19 9.60 26.58
CA GLY A 29 15.00 8.41 26.31
C GLY A 29 15.12 8.06 24.82
N LEU A 30 15.00 9.04 23.93
CA LEU A 30 15.15 8.88 22.49
C LEU A 30 16.60 9.16 22.08
N THR A 31 17.21 8.23 21.34
CA THR A 31 18.57 8.41 20.82
C THR A 31 18.51 8.97 19.40
N ILE A 32 19.43 9.89 19.07
CA ILE A 32 19.70 10.36 17.70
C ILE A 32 21.02 9.73 17.24
N PRO A 33 21.03 8.47 16.75
CA PRO A 33 22.27 7.76 16.44
C PRO A 33 22.83 8.13 15.05
N VAL A 34 22.07 8.86 14.25
CA VAL A 34 22.42 9.26 12.88
C VAL A 34 21.77 10.60 12.56
N GLY A 35 22.44 11.39 11.73
CA GLY A 35 21.93 12.68 11.27
C GLY A 35 22.69 13.16 10.04
N LYS A 36 22.16 14.21 9.41
CA LYS A 36 22.80 14.91 8.29
C LYS A 36 22.33 16.37 8.27
N ASP A 37 23.18 17.24 7.74
CA ASP A 37 22.91 18.65 7.58
C ASP A 37 22.95 19.11 6.11
N SER A 38 22.23 20.20 5.82
CA SER A 38 22.30 20.97 4.58
C SER A 38 22.09 22.44 4.95
N MET A 39 23.13 23.26 4.75
CA MET A 39 23.29 24.56 5.41
C MET A 39 23.20 25.77 4.46
N SER A 40 22.80 25.57 3.21
CA SER A 40 22.71 26.62 2.20
C SER A 40 21.31 26.73 1.59
N MET A 41 20.26 26.56 2.39
CA MET A 41 18.86 26.54 1.92
C MET A 41 18.30 27.94 1.62
N LYS A 42 18.94 28.66 0.69
CA LYS A 42 18.50 29.95 0.16
C LYS A 42 18.85 30.10 -1.31
N THR A 43 18.02 30.83 -2.04
CA THR A 43 18.20 31.10 -3.47
C THR A 43 18.13 32.59 -3.72
N ARG A 44 19.07 33.13 -4.50
CA ARG A 44 19.11 34.55 -4.90
C ARG A 44 19.08 34.66 -6.43
N TRP A 45 18.32 35.61 -6.94
CA TRP A 45 18.25 35.91 -8.37
C TRP A 45 17.96 37.39 -8.62
N GLN A 46 18.02 37.83 -9.87
CA GLN A 46 17.60 39.17 -10.29
C GLN A 46 16.19 39.10 -10.88
N GLU A 47 15.30 39.96 -10.39
CA GLU A 47 13.94 40.15 -10.90
C GLU A 47 13.83 41.58 -11.44
N GLY A 48 13.95 41.74 -12.75
CA GLY A 48 14.14 43.06 -13.36
C GLY A 48 15.45 43.72 -12.88
N ASN A 49 15.32 44.85 -12.18
CA ASN A 49 16.47 45.58 -11.60
C ASN A 49 16.64 45.32 -10.09
N GLU A 50 15.83 44.45 -9.49
CA GLU A 50 15.83 44.17 -8.05
C GLU A 50 16.46 42.80 -7.77
N GLN A 51 17.33 42.75 -6.76
CA GLN A 51 17.78 41.48 -6.22
C GLN A 51 16.65 40.86 -5.38
N ARG A 52 16.29 39.62 -5.68
CA ARG A 52 15.37 38.80 -4.89
C ARG A 52 16.11 37.69 -4.16
N GLU A 53 15.58 37.32 -3.01
CA GLU A 53 16.04 36.22 -2.18
C GLU A 53 14.83 35.44 -1.66
N MET A 54 14.90 34.12 -1.74
CA MET A 54 13.96 33.19 -1.11
C MET A 54 14.76 32.32 -0.14
N THR A 55 14.38 32.37 1.13
CA THR A 55 15.09 31.71 2.23
C THR A 55 14.18 30.66 2.84
N SER A 56 14.62 29.40 2.93
CA SER A 56 13.89 28.37 3.67
C SER A 56 13.97 28.63 5.17
N PRO A 57 12.92 28.31 5.95
CA PRO A 57 13.02 28.24 7.40
C PRO A 57 14.02 27.18 7.84
N LEU A 58 14.50 27.28 9.09
CA LEU A 58 15.09 26.14 9.78
C LEU A 58 14.14 24.93 9.69
N SER A 59 14.60 23.88 9.03
CA SER A 59 13.78 22.73 8.68
C SER A 59 14.42 21.46 9.27
N LEU A 60 13.95 21.07 10.45
CA LEU A 60 14.28 19.79 11.06
C LEU A 60 13.33 18.72 10.54
N VAL A 61 13.87 17.60 10.08
CA VAL A 61 13.10 16.43 9.69
C VAL A 61 13.52 15.28 10.58
N ILE A 62 12.58 14.75 11.36
CA ILE A 62 12.80 13.60 12.24
C ILE A 62 12.27 12.34 11.56
N SER A 63 13.08 11.30 11.55
CA SER A 63 12.67 9.95 11.14
C SER A 63 12.90 8.99 12.31
N ALA A 64 11.81 8.42 12.82
CA ALA A 64 11.85 7.48 13.92
C ALA A 64 11.91 6.03 13.39
N PHE A 65 12.75 5.21 14.02
CA PHE A 65 12.89 3.79 13.72
C PHE A 65 12.73 2.98 15.00
N ALA A 66 11.84 1.99 15.00
CA ALA A 66 11.61 1.13 16.14
C ALA A 66 11.50 -0.34 15.70
N ARG A 67 12.00 -1.24 16.55
CA ARG A 67 11.63 -2.66 16.46
C ARG A 67 10.15 -2.79 16.82
N VAL A 68 9.36 -3.38 15.94
CA VAL A 68 7.96 -3.71 16.21
C VAL A 68 7.87 -5.10 16.84
N GLU A 69 7.15 -5.21 17.96
CA GLU A 69 6.94 -6.49 18.65
C GLU A 69 5.95 -7.37 17.87
N ASP A 70 4.83 -6.81 17.44
CA ASP A 70 3.84 -7.50 16.63
C ASP A 70 3.20 -6.55 15.61
N VAL A 71 3.47 -6.79 14.33
CA VAL A 71 2.95 -5.95 13.23
C VAL A 71 1.44 -6.06 13.05
N ARG A 72 0.82 -7.18 13.49
CA ARG A 72 -0.63 -7.43 13.38
C ARG A 72 -1.44 -6.49 14.26
N HIS A 73 -0.79 -5.87 15.24
CA HIS A 73 -1.45 -5.03 16.21
C HIS A 73 -1.48 -3.55 15.83
N THR A 74 -0.85 -3.17 14.71
CA THR A 74 -0.86 -1.81 14.17
C THR A 74 -2.29 -1.32 13.94
N LEU A 75 -2.59 -0.10 14.38
CA LEU A 75 -3.85 0.58 14.11
C LEU A 75 -3.68 1.54 12.93
N THR A 76 -4.79 1.94 12.32
CA THR A 76 -4.82 2.92 11.24
C THR A 76 -5.92 3.96 11.52
N PRO A 77 -6.04 5.01 10.69
CA PRO A 77 -7.15 5.97 10.79
C PRO A 77 -8.52 5.42 10.40
N GLN A 78 -8.62 4.18 9.89
CA GLN A 78 -9.88 3.61 9.39
C GLN A 78 -10.88 3.42 10.55
N LEU A 79 -11.89 4.29 10.62
CA LEU A 79 -12.94 4.21 11.62
C LEU A 79 -13.78 2.93 11.48
N SER A 80 -14.31 2.46 12.60
CA SER A 80 -15.33 1.41 12.65
C SER A 80 -16.68 2.08 12.83
N THR A 81 -17.76 1.42 12.41
CA THR A 81 -19.14 1.90 12.67
C THR A 81 -19.89 1.00 13.63
N GLU A 82 -19.18 0.07 14.32
CA GLU A 82 -19.69 -0.54 15.55
C GLU A 82 -19.90 0.51 16.64
N ASP A 83 -20.61 0.17 17.72
CA ASP A 83 -20.80 1.09 18.85
C ASP A 83 -19.45 1.56 19.41
N ASN A 84 -19.14 2.85 19.24
CA ASN A 84 -17.81 3.39 19.43
C ASN A 84 -17.81 4.73 20.19
N ALA A 85 -16.63 5.13 20.65
CA ALA A 85 -16.34 6.44 21.21
C ALA A 85 -15.06 7.02 20.60
N LEU A 86 -15.12 8.29 20.20
CA LEU A 86 -13.98 9.09 19.76
C LEU A 86 -13.47 9.94 20.92
N LEU A 87 -12.21 9.75 21.30
CA LEU A 87 -11.55 10.50 22.36
C LEU A 87 -10.38 11.29 21.75
N LEU A 88 -10.40 12.60 21.93
CA LEU A 88 -9.25 13.46 21.70
C LEU A 88 -8.30 13.35 22.89
N ILE A 89 -7.02 13.21 22.60
CA ILE A 89 -5.93 13.43 23.56
C ILE A 89 -5.24 14.73 23.14
N ASP A 90 -5.59 15.84 23.80
CA ASP A 90 -5.07 17.17 23.55
C ASP A 90 -3.80 17.44 24.37
N LEU A 91 -2.62 17.13 23.81
CA LEU A 91 -1.34 17.47 24.44
C LEU A 91 -1.01 18.97 24.35
N GLY A 92 -1.85 19.73 23.64
CA GLY A 92 -1.84 21.19 23.64
C GLY A 92 -2.40 21.81 24.92
N LYS A 93 -3.08 21.04 25.78
CA LYS A 93 -3.61 21.48 27.07
C LYS A 93 -4.50 22.74 26.96
N GLY A 94 -5.30 22.82 25.90
CA GLY A 94 -6.17 23.96 25.60
C GLY A 94 -5.46 25.25 25.18
N HIS A 95 -4.14 25.22 24.91
CA HIS A 95 -3.41 26.38 24.39
C HIS A 95 -3.95 26.84 23.04
N ASN A 96 -4.37 25.89 22.19
CA ASN A 96 -5.00 26.13 20.90
C ASN A 96 -4.25 27.14 20.01
N ALA A 97 -2.93 26.99 19.91
CA ALA A 97 -2.07 27.93 19.18
C ALA A 97 -2.32 27.90 17.65
N LEU A 98 -2.41 29.08 17.03
CA LEU A 98 -2.68 29.26 15.58
C LEU A 98 -1.53 29.88 14.79
N GLY A 99 -0.38 30.13 15.42
CA GLY A 99 0.83 30.59 14.71
C GLY A 99 1.47 29.47 13.90
N ALA A 100 1.92 29.81 12.69
CA ALA A 100 2.61 28.94 11.74
C ALA A 100 1.83 27.67 11.33
N THR A 101 0.51 27.67 11.46
CA THR A 101 -0.34 26.55 11.06
C THR A 101 -0.72 26.59 9.58
N ALA A 102 -1.21 25.46 9.07
CA ALA A 102 -1.84 25.38 7.75
C ALA A 102 -2.97 26.42 7.58
N LEU A 103 -3.76 26.65 8.64
CA LEU A 103 -4.79 27.69 8.64
C LEU A 103 -4.18 29.09 8.40
N ALA A 104 -3.16 29.48 9.16
CA ALA A 104 -2.51 30.77 8.96
C ALA A 104 -1.90 30.88 7.56
N GLN A 105 -1.27 29.81 7.08
CA GLN A 105 -0.61 29.75 5.77
C GLN A 105 -1.57 29.98 4.62
N VAL A 106 -2.75 29.33 4.59
CA VAL A 106 -3.72 29.50 3.49
C VAL A 106 -4.37 30.90 3.49
N TYR A 107 -4.34 31.59 4.65
CA TYR A 107 -4.71 33.00 4.76
C TYR A 107 -3.51 33.96 4.61
N ARG A 108 -2.35 33.46 4.15
CA ARG A 108 -1.12 34.22 3.90
C ARG A 108 -0.60 34.97 5.12
N GLN A 109 -0.80 34.40 6.30
CA GLN A 109 -0.35 34.92 7.59
C GLN A 109 0.62 33.95 8.24
N LEU A 110 1.43 34.47 9.16
CA LEU A 110 2.27 33.66 10.05
C LEU A 110 1.62 33.48 11.44
N GLY A 111 0.73 34.38 11.86
CA GLY A 111 0.10 34.34 13.19
C GLY A 111 1.03 34.87 14.30
N ASP A 112 0.76 34.45 15.54
CA ASP A 112 1.44 34.96 16.75
C ASP A 112 2.33 33.88 17.40
N LYS A 113 1.72 32.85 18.01
CA LYS A 113 2.42 31.78 18.72
C LYS A 113 2.14 30.42 18.10
N PRO A 114 3.17 29.60 17.82
CA PRO A 114 2.98 28.23 17.35
C PRO A 114 2.68 27.24 18.48
N ALA A 115 2.29 26.03 18.06
CA ALA A 115 2.29 24.85 18.90
C ALA A 115 3.70 24.51 19.43
N ASP A 116 3.78 23.79 20.54
CA ASP A 116 5.05 23.30 21.11
C ASP A 116 4.80 22.09 22.02
N VAL A 117 5.86 21.37 22.42
CA VAL A 117 5.76 20.37 23.48
C VAL A 117 5.43 21.08 24.80
N ARG A 118 4.16 20.98 25.23
CA ARG A 118 3.68 21.66 26.44
C ARG A 118 4.15 20.99 27.73
N ASP A 119 4.31 19.66 27.70
CA ASP A 119 4.72 18.87 28.87
C ASP A 119 5.39 17.57 28.42
N VAL A 120 6.70 17.44 28.73
CA VAL A 120 7.52 16.27 28.34
C VAL A 120 7.05 14.98 29.03
N ALA A 121 6.59 15.08 30.28
CA ALA A 121 6.12 13.91 31.03
C ALA A 121 4.80 13.39 30.45
N GLN A 122 3.88 14.28 30.07
CA GLN A 122 2.64 13.89 29.40
C GLN A 122 2.89 13.37 27.98
N LEU A 123 3.84 13.91 27.23
CA LEU A 123 4.21 13.35 25.92
C LEU A 123 4.73 11.91 26.04
N LYS A 124 5.59 11.64 27.04
CA LYS A 124 6.03 10.28 27.35
C LYS A 124 4.88 9.40 27.82
N GLY A 125 4.05 9.91 28.74
CA GLY A 125 2.88 9.21 29.27
C GLY A 125 1.87 8.85 28.17
N PHE A 126 1.69 9.73 27.19
CA PHE A 126 0.88 9.47 26.00
C PHE A 126 1.43 8.31 25.18
N TYR A 127 2.73 8.32 24.86
CA TYR A 127 3.35 7.19 24.15
C TYR A 127 3.18 5.87 24.92
N ASP A 128 3.48 5.87 26.22
CA ASP A 128 3.40 4.66 27.06
C ASP A 128 1.93 4.16 27.19
N ALA A 129 0.96 5.07 27.34
CA ALA A 129 -0.46 4.74 27.37
C ALA A 129 -0.93 4.13 26.04
N MET A 130 -0.52 4.73 24.91
CA MET A 130 -0.82 4.19 23.59
C MET A 130 -0.23 2.79 23.43
N GLN A 131 1.04 2.55 23.81
CA GLN A 131 1.63 1.20 23.78
C GLN A 131 0.82 0.19 24.59
N ALA A 132 0.36 0.58 25.79
CA ALA A 132 -0.48 -0.29 26.62
C ALA A 132 -1.83 -0.61 25.95
N LEU A 133 -2.49 0.38 25.35
CA LEU A 133 -3.76 0.23 24.64
C LEU A 133 -3.62 -0.62 23.37
N VAL A 134 -2.53 -0.44 22.61
CA VAL A 134 -2.20 -1.26 21.42
C VAL A 134 -1.99 -2.71 21.82
N ALA A 135 -1.16 -2.97 22.83
CA ALA A 135 -0.87 -4.32 23.31
C ALA A 135 -2.12 -5.02 23.87
N ALA A 136 -3.01 -4.27 24.55
CA ALA A 136 -4.26 -4.77 25.09
C ALA A 136 -5.42 -4.86 24.08
N ARG A 137 -5.19 -4.49 22.80
CA ARG A 137 -6.20 -4.51 21.73
C ARG A 137 -7.45 -3.67 22.04
N LYS A 138 -7.25 -2.53 22.73
CA LYS A 138 -8.33 -1.63 23.18
C LYS A 138 -8.69 -0.53 22.18
N LEU A 139 -7.91 -0.38 21.12
CA LEU A 139 -8.14 0.62 20.08
C LEU A 139 -8.76 -0.03 18.84
N LEU A 140 -9.74 0.67 18.27
CA LEU A 140 -10.29 0.38 16.95
C LEU A 140 -9.51 1.15 15.86
N ALA A 141 -9.21 2.43 16.12
CA ALA A 141 -8.47 3.30 15.21
C ALA A 141 -7.63 4.32 15.98
N TRP A 142 -6.62 4.87 15.31
CA TRP A 142 -5.80 5.97 15.79
C TRP A 142 -5.40 6.86 14.62
N HIS A 143 -5.48 8.18 14.82
CA HIS A 143 -4.89 9.16 13.92
C HIS A 143 -4.40 10.36 14.73
N ASP A 144 -3.17 10.78 14.50
CA ASP A 144 -2.56 11.91 15.18
C ASP A 144 -3.07 13.25 14.65
N ARG A 145 -2.79 14.31 15.40
CA ARG A 145 -3.01 15.69 15.00
C ARG A 145 -1.70 16.33 14.57
N SER A 146 -1.72 16.89 13.38
CA SER A 146 -0.59 17.56 12.71
C SER A 146 -1.13 18.71 11.84
N ASP A 147 -0.62 18.89 10.61
CA ASP A 147 -1.08 19.90 9.66
C ASP A 147 -2.62 19.92 9.52
N GLY A 148 -3.22 21.09 9.68
CA GLY A 148 -4.67 21.30 9.59
C GLY A 148 -5.48 20.93 10.83
N GLY A 149 -4.82 20.45 11.89
CA GLY A 149 -5.40 20.30 13.22
C GLY A 149 -6.44 19.19 13.36
N LEU A 150 -7.26 19.28 14.41
CA LEU A 150 -8.29 18.29 14.74
C LEU A 150 -9.30 18.10 13.60
N LEU A 151 -9.60 19.17 12.85
CA LEU A 151 -10.49 19.10 11.70
C LEU A 151 -9.98 18.09 10.67
N VAL A 152 -8.70 18.20 10.28
CA VAL A 152 -8.10 17.29 9.29
C VAL A 152 -7.96 15.89 9.85
N THR A 153 -7.56 15.72 11.12
CA THR A 153 -7.51 14.41 11.78
C THR A 153 -8.84 13.66 11.66
N LEU A 154 -9.95 14.30 12.05
CA LEU A 154 -11.29 13.69 12.00
C LEU A 154 -11.75 13.46 10.56
N ALA A 155 -11.48 14.40 9.65
CA ALA A 155 -11.86 14.26 8.26
C ALA A 155 -11.17 13.06 7.61
N GLU A 156 -9.85 12.92 7.78
CA GLU A 156 -9.09 11.80 7.23
C GLU A 156 -9.46 10.45 7.85
N MET A 157 -9.77 10.42 9.15
CA MET A 157 -10.35 9.22 9.78
C MET A 157 -11.69 8.82 9.14
N ALA A 158 -12.56 9.79 8.89
CA ALA A 158 -13.85 9.57 8.23
C ALA A 158 -13.70 9.17 6.75
N PHE A 159 -12.67 9.67 6.05
CA PHE A 159 -12.32 9.23 4.69
C PHE A 159 -11.86 7.78 4.69
N ALA A 160 -10.97 7.41 5.61
CA ALA A 160 -10.44 6.06 5.70
C ALA A 160 -11.50 5.03 6.10
N GLY A 161 -12.39 5.38 7.04
CA GLY A 161 -13.52 4.54 7.45
C GLY A 161 -14.74 4.59 6.54
N HIS A 162 -14.71 5.41 5.47
CA HIS A 162 -15.83 5.66 4.57
C HIS A 162 -17.17 5.90 5.30
N CYS A 163 -17.13 6.72 6.35
CA CYS A 163 -18.27 6.93 7.24
C CYS A 163 -18.39 8.41 7.63
N GLY A 164 -19.37 8.72 8.49
CA GLY A 164 -19.58 10.02 9.07
C GLY A 164 -19.05 10.10 10.50
N VAL A 165 -19.02 11.31 11.05
CA VAL A 165 -18.73 11.56 12.46
C VAL A 165 -19.73 12.57 13.01
N GLN A 166 -20.11 12.36 14.27
CA GLN A 166 -20.88 13.31 15.06
C GLN A 166 -20.05 13.61 16.31
N VAL A 167 -19.49 14.82 16.37
CA VAL A 167 -18.62 15.25 17.47
C VAL A 167 -19.06 16.57 18.05
N ASP A 168 -18.82 16.75 19.35
CA ASP A 168 -19.01 17.99 20.09
C ASP A 168 -17.66 18.52 20.59
N ILE A 169 -17.43 19.83 20.42
CA ILE A 169 -16.18 20.49 20.79
C ILE A 169 -16.35 21.54 21.89
N ALA A 170 -17.50 21.60 22.57
CA ALA A 170 -17.75 22.63 23.59
C ALA A 170 -16.74 22.60 24.74
N ALA A 171 -16.18 21.41 25.04
CA ALA A 171 -15.16 21.24 26.07
C ALA A 171 -13.76 21.77 25.67
N LEU A 172 -13.56 22.17 24.41
CA LEU A 172 -12.25 22.55 23.87
C LEU A 172 -12.00 24.07 23.87
N GLY A 173 -12.90 24.83 24.48
CA GLY A 173 -12.87 26.28 24.58
C GLY A 173 -13.83 27.00 23.63
N ASP A 174 -14.12 28.26 23.93
CA ASP A 174 -15.10 29.07 23.19
C ASP A 174 -14.63 29.47 21.77
N ASP A 175 -13.32 29.48 21.53
CA ASP A 175 -12.74 29.73 20.21
C ASP A 175 -12.72 28.43 19.38
N HIS A 176 -13.83 28.16 18.70
CA HIS A 176 -13.98 26.97 17.87
C HIS A 176 -12.97 26.89 16.72
N LEU A 177 -12.52 28.04 16.18
CA LEU A 177 -11.54 28.06 15.10
C LEU A 177 -10.19 27.56 15.63
N ALA A 178 -9.77 28.09 16.79
CA ALA A 178 -8.56 27.68 17.45
C ALA A 178 -8.62 26.20 17.89
N ALA A 179 -9.75 25.74 18.44
CA ALA A 179 -9.92 24.34 18.84
C ALA A 179 -9.80 23.34 17.66
N LEU A 180 -10.28 23.73 16.47
CA LEU A 180 -10.28 22.86 15.29
C LEU A 180 -8.97 22.88 14.50
N PHE A 181 -8.30 24.03 14.42
CA PHE A 181 -7.16 24.24 13.51
C PHE A 181 -5.81 24.45 14.21
N ASN A 182 -5.76 24.38 15.54
CA ASN A 182 -4.45 24.29 16.20
C ASN A 182 -3.76 22.98 15.83
N GLU A 183 -2.44 23.05 15.71
CA GLU A 183 -1.58 21.93 15.34
C GLU A 183 -0.75 21.48 16.54
N GLU A 184 -1.34 21.57 17.74
CA GLU A 184 -0.75 21.01 18.95
C GLU A 184 -0.66 19.49 18.83
N LEU A 185 0.32 18.89 19.51
CA LEU A 185 0.47 17.44 19.54
C LEU A 185 -0.76 16.75 20.14
N GLY A 186 -0.91 15.47 19.82
CA GLY A 186 -2.03 14.66 20.25
C GLY A 186 -2.70 13.95 19.09
N GLY A 187 -4.00 13.67 19.23
CA GLY A 187 -4.79 13.05 18.18
C GLY A 187 -6.05 12.39 18.71
N VAL A 188 -6.70 11.61 17.86
CA VAL A 188 -7.98 10.96 18.15
C VAL A 188 -7.81 9.44 18.17
N ILE A 189 -8.15 8.83 19.30
CA ILE A 189 -8.37 7.38 19.39
C ILE A 189 -9.86 7.07 19.21
N GLN A 190 -10.13 5.97 18.54
CA GLN A 190 -11.44 5.34 18.54
C GLN A 190 -11.39 4.06 19.35
N VAL A 191 -12.36 3.88 20.24
CA VAL A 191 -12.50 2.69 21.09
C VAL A 191 -13.92 2.16 20.99
N ARG A 192 -14.14 0.91 21.41
CA ARG A 192 -15.50 0.38 21.60
C ARG A 192 -16.20 1.19 22.67
N ALA A 193 -17.51 1.41 22.50
CA ALA A 193 -18.28 2.19 23.47
C ALA A 193 -18.19 1.61 24.89
N GLU A 194 -18.23 0.28 25.01
CA GLU A 194 -18.11 -0.42 26.31
C GLU A 194 -16.73 -0.29 26.97
N ASP A 195 -15.69 0.02 26.19
CA ASP A 195 -14.31 0.15 26.68
C ASP A 195 -13.98 1.59 27.13
N ARG A 196 -14.86 2.56 26.87
CA ARG A 196 -14.60 3.99 27.09
C ARG A 196 -14.07 4.30 28.50
N ASP A 197 -14.82 3.94 29.54
CA ASP A 197 -14.47 4.26 30.93
C ASP A 197 -13.13 3.64 31.34
N ALA A 198 -12.86 2.41 30.87
CA ALA A 198 -11.61 1.72 31.16
C ALA A 198 -10.42 2.38 30.46
N VAL A 199 -10.62 2.88 29.24
CA VAL A 199 -9.59 3.59 28.48
C VAL A 199 -9.33 4.98 29.06
N GLU A 200 -10.36 5.75 29.41
CA GLU A 200 -10.21 7.04 30.10
C GLU A 200 -9.47 6.87 31.44
N ALA A 201 -9.83 5.84 32.22
CA ALA A 201 -9.14 5.52 33.47
C ALA A 201 -7.66 5.12 33.26
N LEU A 202 -7.35 4.39 32.18
CA LEU A 202 -5.98 4.07 31.80
C LEU A 202 -5.20 5.34 31.45
N LEU A 203 -5.75 6.21 30.61
CA LEU A 203 -5.11 7.48 30.24
C LEU A 203 -4.87 8.37 31.47
N ALA A 204 -5.81 8.39 32.41
CA ALA A 204 -5.67 9.11 33.68
C ALA A 204 -4.49 8.60 34.53
N GLN A 205 -4.20 7.29 34.52
CA GLN A 205 -3.04 6.72 35.22
C GLN A 205 -1.70 7.22 34.67
N TYR A 206 -1.67 7.67 33.41
CA TYR A 206 -0.52 8.32 32.77
C TYR A 206 -0.53 9.85 32.91
N GLY A 207 -1.42 10.42 33.72
CA GLY A 207 -1.50 11.86 33.98
C GLY A 207 -2.13 12.66 32.83
N LEU A 208 -2.97 12.02 32.01
CA LEU A 208 -3.59 12.64 30.82
C LEU A 208 -5.05 13.01 31.00
N ALA A 209 -5.65 12.83 32.18
CA ALA A 209 -7.09 13.00 32.39
C ALA A 209 -7.62 14.34 31.86
N ASP A 210 -6.94 15.45 32.17
CA ASP A 210 -7.35 16.80 31.75
C ASP A 210 -7.06 17.09 30.26
N CYS A 211 -6.28 16.25 29.60
CA CYS A 211 -6.01 16.30 28.16
C CYS A 211 -7.00 15.42 27.37
N VAL A 212 -7.82 14.60 28.02
CA VAL A 212 -8.70 13.64 27.36
C VAL A 212 -10.10 14.21 27.26
N HIS A 213 -10.63 14.26 26.04
CA HIS A 213 -11.96 14.78 25.76
C HIS A 213 -12.74 13.79 24.93
N TYR A 214 -13.89 13.35 25.44
CA TYR A 214 -14.86 12.64 24.62
C TYR A 214 -15.50 13.61 23.62
N LEU A 215 -15.33 13.28 22.34
CA LEU A 215 -15.86 14.07 21.25
C LEU A 215 -17.25 13.57 20.83
N GLY A 216 -17.42 12.26 20.73
CA GLY A 216 -18.61 11.68 20.11
C GLY A 216 -18.33 10.32 19.49
N GLN A 217 -18.84 10.09 18.28
CA GLN A 217 -18.82 8.78 17.64
C GLN A 217 -18.71 8.86 16.12
N ALA A 218 -18.16 7.80 15.53
CA ALA A 218 -18.27 7.50 14.11
C ALA A 218 -19.65 6.88 13.81
N LEU A 219 -20.26 7.23 12.68
CA LEU A 219 -21.60 6.79 12.28
C LEU A 219 -21.59 6.37 10.81
N ALA A 220 -22.36 5.34 10.46
CA ALA A 220 -22.59 5.01 9.06
C ALA A 220 -23.22 6.18 8.29
N GLY A 221 -22.85 6.35 7.02
CA GLY A 221 -23.33 7.41 6.14
C GLY A 221 -22.28 8.48 5.83
N ASP A 222 -22.75 9.62 5.35
CA ASP A 222 -21.91 10.64 4.70
C ASP A 222 -21.92 12.01 5.42
N ARG A 223 -22.28 12.05 6.71
CA ARG A 223 -22.35 13.32 7.46
C ARG A 223 -21.10 13.54 8.30
N PHE A 224 -20.44 14.67 8.09
CA PHE A 224 -19.37 15.18 8.94
C PHE A 224 -19.92 16.35 9.75
N VAL A 225 -20.18 16.13 11.05
CA VAL A 225 -20.91 17.10 11.89
C VAL A 225 -20.12 17.42 13.16
N ILE A 226 -19.89 18.71 13.36
CA ILE A 226 -19.25 19.28 14.55
C ILE A 226 -20.25 20.22 15.23
N THR A 227 -20.53 19.97 16.51
CA THR A 227 -21.38 20.81 17.36
C THR A 227 -20.58 21.41 18.51
N ALA A 228 -21.17 22.41 19.15
CA ALA A 228 -20.77 22.88 20.47
C ALA A 228 -22.05 23.15 21.25
N ASN A 229 -22.39 22.22 22.16
CA ASN A 229 -23.72 22.16 22.77
C ASN A 229 -24.81 22.06 21.68
N ASP A 230 -25.84 22.92 21.75
CA ASP A 230 -26.94 22.95 20.78
C ASP A 230 -26.60 23.66 19.46
N GLN A 231 -25.40 24.23 19.32
CA GLN A 231 -24.98 24.95 18.12
C GLN A 231 -24.22 24.06 17.14
N THR A 232 -24.67 24.03 15.89
CA THR A 232 -23.87 23.47 14.79
C THR A 232 -22.72 24.42 14.45
N VAL A 233 -21.48 23.97 14.63
CA VAL A 233 -20.26 24.73 14.30
C VAL A 233 -19.91 24.54 12.82
N PHE A 234 -19.89 23.29 12.37
CA PHE A 234 -19.61 22.93 10.99
C PHE A 234 -20.36 21.65 10.61
N SER A 235 -20.92 21.60 9.40
CA SER A 235 -21.62 20.42 8.92
C SER A 235 -21.58 20.32 7.41
N GLU A 236 -21.04 19.22 6.89
CA GLU A 236 -20.87 18.99 5.44
C GLU A 236 -21.02 17.50 5.10
N SER A 237 -21.19 17.20 3.81
CA SER A 237 -20.97 15.87 3.25
C SER A 237 -19.50 15.48 3.40
N ARG A 238 -19.24 14.31 3.98
CA ARG A 238 -17.89 13.75 4.08
C ARG A 238 -17.30 13.52 2.68
N THR A 239 -18.11 13.09 1.73
CA THR A 239 -17.73 12.92 0.31
C THR A 239 -17.27 14.23 -0.31
N THR A 240 -17.99 15.34 -0.09
CA THR A 240 -17.55 16.67 -0.55
C THR A 240 -16.15 17.01 -0.02
N LEU A 241 -15.92 16.86 1.29
CA LEU A 241 -14.61 17.12 1.91
C LEU A 241 -13.52 16.21 1.33
N ARG A 242 -13.83 14.94 1.15
CA ARG A 242 -12.93 13.92 0.60
C ARG A 242 -12.53 14.19 -0.85
N VAL A 243 -13.43 14.80 -1.63
CA VAL A 243 -13.19 15.22 -3.01
C VAL A 243 -12.29 16.47 -3.02
N TRP A 244 -12.62 17.51 -2.24
CA TRP A 244 -11.75 18.70 -2.11
C TRP A 244 -10.33 18.33 -1.69
N TRP A 245 -10.20 17.47 -0.67
CA TRP A 245 -8.90 16.98 -0.21
C TRP A 245 -8.11 16.26 -1.31
N ALA A 246 -8.79 15.61 -2.25
CA ALA A 246 -8.17 14.90 -3.36
C ALA A 246 -7.81 15.79 -4.57
N GLU A 247 -8.23 17.04 -4.62
CA GLU A 247 -8.05 17.90 -5.80
C GLU A 247 -6.57 18.14 -6.13
N THR A 248 -5.72 18.30 -5.11
CA THR A 248 -4.28 18.51 -5.33
C THR A 248 -3.64 17.30 -6.03
N THR A 249 -3.90 16.08 -5.55
CA THR A 249 -3.35 14.87 -6.20
C THR A 249 -3.96 14.66 -7.58
N TRP A 250 -5.25 14.98 -7.77
CA TRP A 250 -5.90 14.92 -9.07
C TRP A 250 -5.23 15.86 -10.08
N GLN A 251 -5.03 17.13 -9.75
CA GLN A 251 -4.38 18.09 -10.64
C GLN A 251 -2.94 17.69 -10.96
N MET A 252 -2.19 17.23 -9.96
CA MET A 252 -0.81 16.75 -10.16
C MET A 252 -0.73 15.50 -11.05
N GLN A 253 -1.67 14.56 -10.90
CA GLN A 253 -1.74 13.40 -11.79
C GLN A 253 -2.15 13.82 -13.19
N ARG A 254 -3.17 14.67 -13.32
CA ARG A 254 -3.68 15.16 -14.61
C ARG A 254 -2.61 15.88 -15.44
N LEU A 255 -1.72 16.64 -14.81
CA LEU A 255 -0.62 17.33 -15.52
C LEU A 255 0.58 16.44 -15.85
N ARG A 256 0.75 15.33 -15.12
CA ARG A 256 1.94 14.47 -15.17
C ARG A 256 1.72 13.17 -15.95
N ASP A 257 0.52 12.62 -15.84
CA ASP A 257 0.12 11.29 -16.31
C ASP A 257 -0.94 11.43 -17.41
N ASN A 258 -1.56 10.33 -17.84
CA ASN A 258 -2.71 10.40 -18.71
C ASN A 258 -3.91 11.09 -17.99
N PRO A 259 -4.39 12.25 -18.48
CA PRO A 259 -5.50 12.98 -17.85
C PRO A 259 -6.77 12.15 -17.66
N GLN A 260 -7.07 11.25 -18.60
CA GLN A 260 -8.25 10.38 -18.51
C GLN A 260 -8.17 9.46 -17.28
N CYS A 261 -6.99 8.91 -17.00
CA CYS A 261 -6.79 8.07 -15.82
C CYS A 261 -6.92 8.90 -14.54
N ALA A 262 -6.28 10.07 -14.50
CA ALA A 262 -6.38 10.98 -13.36
C ALA A 262 -7.83 11.40 -13.07
N ASP A 263 -8.63 11.66 -14.10
CA ASP A 263 -10.04 12.00 -14.00
C ASP A 263 -10.89 10.84 -13.49
N GLN A 264 -10.72 9.64 -14.06
CA GLN A 264 -11.42 8.45 -13.60
C GLN A 264 -11.14 8.15 -12.12
N GLU A 265 -9.88 8.25 -11.69
CA GLU A 265 -9.52 8.06 -10.28
C GLU A 265 -10.12 9.14 -9.38
N HIS A 266 -10.21 10.38 -9.85
CA HIS A 266 -10.79 11.48 -9.09
C HIS A 266 -12.31 11.38 -8.98
N GLU A 267 -12.99 11.15 -10.11
CA GLU A 267 -14.45 11.05 -10.18
C GLU A 267 -14.98 9.86 -9.37
N ALA A 268 -14.26 8.73 -9.34
CA ALA A 268 -14.63 7.57 -8.53
C ALA A 268 -14.76 7.91 -7.04
N LYS A 269 -13.97 8.87 -6.53
CA LYS A 269 -13.96 9.29 -5.13
C LYS A 269 -15.24 10.02 -4.71
N ALA A 270 -16.01 10.54 -5.67
CA ALA A 270 -17.29 11.20 -5.43
C ALA A 270 -18.46 10.20 -5.32
N ASN A 271 -18.25 8.92 -5.62
CA ASN A 271 -19.29 7.90 -5.54
C ASN A 271 -19.31 7.25 -4.15
N ASP A 272 -20.14 7.78 -3.25
CA ASP A 272 -20.29 7.25 -1.89
C ASP A 272 -20.83 5.81 -1.82
N ALA A 273 -21.43 5.30 -2.90
CA ALA A 273 -21.89 3.91 -2.97
C ALA A 273 -20.76 2.90 -3.20
N ASP A 274 -19.51 3.34 -3.41
CA ASP A 274 -18.35 2.45 -3.51
C ASP A 274 -18.20 1.64 -2.21
N PRO A 275 -18.34 0.30 -2.26
CA PRO A 275 -18.23 -0.54 -1.06
C PRO A 275 -16.79 -0.77 -0.60
N GLY A 276 -15.80 -0.20 -1.31
CA GLY A 276 -14.38 -0.46 -1.08
C GLY A 276 -13.97 -1.86 -1.53
N LEU A 277 -12.72 -2.23 -1.23
CA LEU A 277 -12.26 -3.60 -1.47
C LEU A 277 -13.11 -4.58 -0.67
N ASN A 278 -13.54 -5.65 -1.32
CA ASN A 278 -14.35 -6.71 -0.72
C ASN A 278 -13.97 -8.08 -1.28
N VAL A 279 -14.37 -9.15 -0.60
CA VAL A 279 -13.95 -10.51 -0.97
C VAL A 279 -15.14 -11.44 -1.22
N LYS A 280 -14.95 -12.38 -2.14
CA LYS A 280 -15.81 -13.56 -2.35
C LYS A 280 -14.89 -14.75 -2.53
N LEU A 281 -15.07 -15.82 -1.79
CA LEU A 281 -14.15 -16.97 -1.81
C LEU A 281 -14.92 -18.23 -2.21
N SER A 282 -14.42 -18.95 -3.21
CA SER A 282 -15.00 -20.22 -3.69
C SER A 282 -14.39 -21.46 -3.06
N PHE A 283 -13.46 -21.27 -2.11
CA PHE A 283 -12.75 -22.34 -1.40
C PHE A 283 -12.44 -21.92 0.04
N ASP A 284 -12.10 -22.90 0.87
CA ASP A 284 -11.58 -22.66 2.21
C ASP A 284 -10.10 -22.26 2.15
N ILE A 285 -9.80 -21.01 2.53
CA ILE A 285 -8.44 -20.46 2.53
C ILE A 285 -7.53 -21.09 3.59
N ASN A 286 -8.13 -21.69 4.63
CA ASN A 286 -7.43 -22.34 5.72
C ASN A 286 -7.13 -23.81 5.43
N GLU A 287 -7.74 -24.39 4.38
CA GLU A 287 -7.43 -25.76 3.95
C GLU A 287 -6.05 -25.82 3.28
N ASP A 288 -5.08 -26.42 3.99
CA ASP A 288 -3.79 -26.75 3.40
C ASP A 288 -3.86 -28.06 2.60
N ILE A 289 -4.31 -27.94 1.35
CA ILE A 289 -4.36 -29.07 0.41
C ILE A 289 -2.99 -29.68 0.08
N ALA A 290 -1.88 -29.01 0.42
CA ALA A 290 -0.52 -29.49 0.22
C ALA A 290 0.01 -30.28 1.42
N ALA A 291 -0.62 -30.14 2.60
CA ALA A 291 -0.18 -30.78 3.84
C ALA A 291 0.03 -32.31 3.73
N PRO A 292 -0.85 -33.11 3.08
CA PRO A 292 -0.61 -34.54 2.91
C PRO A 292 0.69 -34.88 2.18
N TYR A 293 1.08 -34.04 1.22
CA TYR A 293 2.30 -34.21 0.44
C TYR A 293 3.54 -33.74 1.22
N ILE A 294 3.42 -32.61 1.94
CA ILE A 294 4.47 -32.10 2.84
C ILE A 294 4.80 -33.13 3.93
N ALA A 295 3.78 -33.77 4.50
CA ALA A 295 3.93 -34.75 5.58
C ALA A 295 4.73 -35.99 5.17
N THR A 296 4.84 -36.29 3.88
CA THR A 296 5.69 -37.38 3.38
C THR A 296 7.19 -37.08 3.51
N GLY A 297 7.57 -35.80 3.69
CA GLY A 297 8.94 -35.32 3.64
C GLY A 297 9.51 -35.19 2.22
N ALA A 298 8.80 -35.63 1.18
CA ALA A 298 9.22 -35.44 -0.20
C ALA A 298 8.98 -34.00 -0.65
N ARG A 299 10.07 -33.30 -1.03
CA ARG A 299 10.04 -31.89 -1.42
C ARG A 299 10.49 -31.75 -2.88
N PRO A 300 9.57 -31.56 -3.84
CA PRO A 300 9.95 -31.33 -5.22
C PRO A 300 10.71 -30.02 -5.35
N LYS A 301 11.69 -29.97 -6.25
CA LYS A 301 12.44 -28.74 -6.54
C LYS A 301 11.61 -27.80 -7.42
N VAL A 302 11.70 -26.51 -7.13
CA VAL A 302 11.27 -25.44 -8.06
C VAL A 302 12.48 -24.58 -8.42
N ALA A 303 12.68 -24.33 -9.71
CA ALA A 303 13.69 -23.40 -10.18
C ALA A 303 13.14 -21.98 -10.03
N VAL A 304 13.62 -21.25 -9.02
CA VAL A 304 13.28 -19.84 -8.79
C VAL A 304 14.19 -19.01 -9.68
N LEU A 305 13.74 -18.76 -10.90
CA LEU A 305 14.53 -18.12 -11.94
C LEU A 305 14.65 -16.63 -11.68
N ARG A 306 15.89 -16.13 -11.79
CA ARG A 306 16.20 -14.70 -11.75
C ARG A 306 17.28 -14.31 -12.76
N GLU A 307 17.25 -13.04 -13.13
CA GLU A 307 18.23 -12.35 -13.96
C GLU A 307 18.74 -11.11 -13.22
N GLN A 308 19.81 -10.48 -13.69
CA GLN A 308 20.24 -9.17 -13.20
C GLN A 308 19.09 -8.15 -13.23
N GLY A 309 18.77 -7.58 -12.07
CA GLY A 309 17.65 -6.63 -11.89
C GLY A 309 16.34 -7.25 -11.43
N VAL A 310 16.21 -8.59 -11.44
CA VAL A 310 15.12 -9.28 -10.74
C VAL A 310 15.26 -9.07 -9.23
N ASN A 311 14.18 -8.72 -8.56
CA ASN A 311 14.20 -8.30 -7.15
C ASN A 311 13.12 -8.94 -6.27
N SER A 312 12.25 -9.78 -6.84
CA SER A 312 11.11 -10.40 -6.12
C SER A 312 11.27 -11.92 -5.96
N HIS A 313 12.51 -12.42 -5.94
CA HIS A 313 12.79 -13.87 -5.97
C HIS A 313 12.76 -14.51 -4.57
N VAL A 314 13.01 -13.75 -3.51
CA VAL A 314 13.08 -14.29 -2.14
C VAL A 314 11.69 -14.63 -1.62
N GLU A 315 10.74 -13.71 -1.75
CA GLU A 315 9.34 -13.93 -1.38
C GLU A 315 8.66 -14.99 -2.25
N MET A 316 9.04 -15.08 -3.53
CA MET A 316 8.62 -16.16 -4.42
C MET A 316 9.10 -17.52 -3.90
N ALA A 317 10.39 -17.62 -3.57
CA ALA A 317 10.96 -18.82 -2.97
C ALA A 317 10.26 -19.18 -1.65
N ALA A 318 9.96 -18.20 -0.80
CA ALA A 318 9.28 -18.41 0.47
C ALA A 318 7.84 -18.94 0.29
N ALA A 319 7.09 -18.43 -0.69
CA ALA A 319 5.74 -18.89 -0.98
C ALA A 319 5.72 -20.37 -1.45
N PHE A 320 6.61 -20.73 -2.38
CA PHE A 320 6.79 -22.13 -2.78
C PHE A 320 7.30 -23.02 -1.64
N HIS A 321 8.22 -22.51 -0.82
CA HIS A 321 8.75 -23.24 0.33
C HIS A 321 7.63 -23.58 1.34
N ARG A 322 6.74 -22.62 1.62
CA ARG A 322 5.56 -22.83 2.47
C ARG A 322 4.62 -23.89 1.92
N ALA A 323 4.49 -23.98 0.60
CA ALA A 323 3.74 -25.05 -0.07
C ALA A 323 4.47 -26.41 -0.13
N GLY A 324 5.70 -26.53 0.38
CA GLY A 324 6.42 -27.81 0.47
C GLY A 324 7.50 -28.06 -0.56
N PHE A 325 7.93 -27.05 -1.31
CA PHE A 325 9.00 -27.19 -2.30
C PHE A 325 10.40 -26.92 -1.71
N ASP A 326 11.42 -27.52 -2.34
CA ASP A 326 12.80 -27.05 -2.21
C ASP A 326 13.05 -25.98 -3.27
N ALA A 327 12.99 -24.72 -2.85
CA ALA A 327 13.19 -23.57 -3.72
C ALA A 327 14.68 -23.38 -4.01
N ILE A 328 15.05 -23.49 -5.29
CA ILE A 328 16.44 -23.37 -5.73
C ILE A 328 16.62 -22.03 -6.42
N ASP A 329 17.58 -21.23 -5.94
CA ASP A 329 18.02 -20.03 -6.65
C ASP A 329 18.70 -20.43 -7.97
N VAL A 330 18.14 -19.99 -9.09
CA VAL A 330 18.67 -20.28 -10.42
C VAL A 330 18.82 -18.97 -11.17
N HIS A 331 20.04 -18.43 -11.17
CA HIS A 331 20.33 -17.27 -11.97
C HIS A 331 20.53 -17.65 -13.44
N MET A 332 20.23 -16.74 -14.37
CA MET A 332 20.50 -16.97 -15.80
C MET A 332 21.96 -17.33 -16.09
N SER A 333 22.90 -16.78 -15.32
CA SER A 333 24.32 -17.14 -15.41
C SER A 333 24.62 -18.58 -15.00
N ASP A 334 23.77 -19.23 -14.19
CA ASP A 334 23.92 -20.65 -13.81
C ASP A 334 23.54 -21.57 -14.96
N LEU A 335 22.47 -21.23 -15.68
CA LEU A 335 22.07 -21.91 -16.91
C LEU A 335 23.12 -21.71 -18.01
N LEU A 336 23.59 -20.47 -18.20
CA LEU A 336 24.66 -20.14 -19.16
C LEU A 336 26.00 -20.80 -18.81
N GLY A 337 26.29 -20.99 -17.52
CA GLY A 337 27.50 -21.64 -17.04
C GLY A 337 27.40 -23.17 -16.93
N GLY A 338 26.24 -23.77 -17.18
CA GLY A 338 26.00 -25.21 -17.02
C GLY A 338 26.06 -25.70 -15.58
N ARG A 339 25.92 -24.82 -14.59
CA ARG A 339 25.89 -25.18 -13.16
C ARG A 339 24.56 -25.79 -12.75
N ILE A 340 23.49 -25.39 -13.44
CA ILE A 340 22.13 -25.89 -13.26
C ILE A 340 21.58 -26.35 -14.61
N GLY A 341 20.77 -27.41 -14.58
CA GLY A 341 20.02 -27.91 -15.72
C GLY A 341 18.51 -28.03 -15.42
N LEU A 342 17.64 -27.45 -16.26
CA LEU A 342 16.17 -27.46 -16.10
C LEU A 342 15.57 -28.87 -16.21
N GLY A 343 16.30 -29.83 -16.81
CA GLY A 343 15.92 -31.25 -16.83
C GLY A 343 15.73 -31.85 -15.44
N ASN A 344 16.36 -31.27 -14.41
CA ASN A 344 16.28 -31.74 -13.02
C ASN A 344 15.09 -31.17 -12.23
N PHE A 345 14.22 -30.40 -12.88
CA PHE A 345 13.09 -29.70 -12.28
C PHE A 345 11.76 -30.15 -12.89
N HIS A 346 10.71 -30.17 -12.07
CA HIS A 346 9.33 -30.34 -12.53
C HIS A 346 8.52 -29.04 -12.43
N ALA A 347 9.03 -28.05 -11.72
CA ALA A 347 8.46 -26.72 -11.63
C ALA A 347 9.54 -25.66 -11.87
N LEU A 348 9.19 -24.58 -12.55
CA LEU A 348 9.96 -23.34 -12.58
C LEU A 348 9.06 -22.14 -12.32
N VAL A 349 9.65 -21.07 -11.82
CA VAL A 349 8.98 -19.78 -11.71
C VAL A 349 9.92 -18.67 -12.17
N ALA A 350 9.45 -17.83 -13.09
CA ALA A 350 10.13 -16.59 -13.47
C ALA A 350 9.64 -15.45 -12.57
N CYS A 351 10.57 -14.85 -11.81
CA CYS A 351 10.24 -13.89 -10.76
C CYS A 351 10.09 -12.46 -11.28
N GLY A 352 9.47 -11.60 -10.47
CA GLY A 352 9.29 -10.17 -10.77
C GLY A 352 10.53 -9.30 -10.49
N GLY A 353 10.53 -8.10 -11.06
CA GLY A 353 11.57 -7.08 -10.88
C GLY A 353 11.74 -6.19 -12.10
N PHE A 354 12.95 -5.70 -12.32
CA PHE A 354 13.31 -4.83 -13.44
C PHE A 354 14.53 -5.41 -14.14
N SER A 355 14.41 -6.61 -14.73
CA SER A 355 15.55 -7.22 -15.43
C SER A 355 16.10 -6.25 -16.47
N TYR A 356 17.41 -5.97 -16.43
CA TYR A 356 18.04 -4.94 -17.27
C TYR A 356 17.45 -3.52 -17.17
N GLY A 357 16.76 -3.19 -16.08
CA GLY A 357 16.10 -1.90 -15.90
C GLY A 357 14.95 -1.66 -16.88
N ASP A 358 14.36 -2.72 -17.43
CA ASP A 358 13.32 -2.71 -18.48
C ASP A 358 13.72 -1.98 -19.78
N VAL A 359 15.01 -1.75 -19.98
CA VAL A 359 15.53 -1.17 -21.22
C VAL A 359 15.28 -2.15 -22.37
N LEU A 360 14.87 -1.63 -23.53
CA LEU A 360 14.40 -2.38 -24.71
C LEU A 360 13.02 -3.06 -24.54
N GLY A 361 12.29 -2.71 -23.48
CA GLY A 361 10.98 -3.26 -23.12
C GLY A 361 11.10 -4.26 -21.96
N ALA A 362 10.15 -4.22 -21.03
CA ALA A 362 10.19 -5.05 -19.83
C ALA A 362 10.17 -6.55 -20.17
N GLY A 363 11.08 -7.31 -19.57
CA GLY A 363 11.27 -8.75 -19.83
C GLY A 363 11.89 -9.11 -21.19
N GLU A 364 12.05 -8.16 -22.12
CA GLU A 364 12.57 -8.42 -23.47
C GLU A 364 14.05 -8.81 -23.46
N GLY A 365 14.88 -8.08 -22.70
CA GLY A 365 16.31 -8.39 -22.58
C GLY A 365 16.56 -9.79 -22.01
N TRP A 366 15.78 -10.18 -21.00
CA TRP A 366 15.86 -11.51 -20.40
C TRP A 366 15.41 -12.60 -21.39
N ALA A 367 14.25 -12.43 -22.04
CA ALA A 367 13.75 -13.39 -23.03
C ALA A 367 14.70 -13.55 -24.21
N LYS A 368 15.16 -12.45 -24.80
CA LYS A 368 16.07 -12.47 -25.96
C LYS A 368 17.44 -13.05 -25.63
N SER A 369 17.93 -12.88 -24.40
CA SER A 369 19.15 -13.54 -23.94
C SER A 369 19.01 -15.07 -23.93
N ILE A 370 17.83 -15.58 -23.60
CA ILE A 370 17.49 -17.01 -23.73
C ILE A 370 17.44 -17.40 -25.21
N LEU A 371 16.64 -16.69 -26.00
CA LEU A 371 16.40 -17.02 -27.42
C LEU A 371 17.68 -17.01 -28.27
N PHE A 372 18.58 -16.06 -28.03
CA PHE A 372 19.81 -15.90 -28.81
C PHE A 372 20.96 -16.78 -28.32
N ASN A 373 20.77 -17.52 -27.23
CA ASN A 373 21.68 -18.59 -26.82
C ASN A 373 21.02 -19.95 -27.07
N HIS A 374 21.31 -20.58 -28.21
CA HIS A 374 20.62 -21.81 -28.64
C HIS A 374 20.64 -22.92 -27.58
N ARG A 375 21.72 -23.08 -26.82
CA ARG A 375 21.78 -24.09 -25.76
C ARG A 375 20.74 -23.84 -24.66
N VAL A 376 20.63 -22.60 -24.19
CA VAL A 376 19.67 -22.24 -23.14
C VAL A 376 18.25 -22.20 -23.73
N ARG A 377 18.07 -21.71 -24.95
CA ARG A 377 16.80 -21.80 -25.69
C ARG A 377 16.27 -23.24 -25.71
N ASP A 378 17.08 -24.19 -26.17
CA ASP A 378 16.69 -25.61 -26.29
C ASP A 378 16.34 -26.21 -24.92
N GLU A 379 17.02 -25.75 -23.85
CA GLU A 379 16.77 -26.17 -22.47
C GLU A 379 15.39 -25.71 -21.96
N PHE A 380 15.02 -24.45 -22.22
CA PHE A 380 13.69 -23.93 -21.90
C PHE A 380 12.61 -24.61 -22.75
N GLU A 381 12.82 -24.73 -24.06
CA GLU A 381 11.88 -25.40 -24.97
C GLU A 381 11.62 -26.84 -24.52
N THR A 382 12.68 -27.60 -24.22
CA THR A 382 12.59 -28.96 -23.69
C THR A 382 11.82 -28.99 -22.37
N PHE A 383 12.05 -28.03 -21.47
CA PHE A 383 11.29 -27.95 -20.22
C PHE A 383 9.79 -27.76 -20.47
N PHE A 384 9.39 -26.81 -21.32
CA PHE A 384 7.99 -26.51 -21.57
C PHE A 384 7.26 -27.64 -22.32
N HIS A 385 7.96 -28.37 -23.19
CA HIS A 385 7.39 -29.48 -23.96
C HIS A 385 7.23 -30.78 -23.15
N ARG A 386 7.90 -30.93 -22.00
CA ARG A 386 7.70 -32.09 -21.13
C ARG A 386 6.24 -32.16 -20.65
N PRO A 387 5.65 -33.36 -20.52
CA PRO A 387 4.20 -33.51 -20.33
C PRO A 387 3.69 -33.12 -18.95
N GLN A 388 4.56 -33.05 -17.94
CA GLN A 388 4.19 -32.89 -16.51
C GLN A 388 4.88 -31.69 -15.85
N THR A 389 5.62 -30.88 -16.59
CA THR A 389 6.26 -29.69 -16.04
C THR A 389 5.24 -28.59 -15.81
N LEU A 390 5.43 -27.82 -14.73
CA LEU A 390 4.67 -26.63 -14.40
C LEU A 390 5.55 -25.39 -14.49
N ALA A 391 4.98 -24.28 -14.95
CA ALA A 391 5.66 -22.99 -14.95
C ALA A 391 4.73 -21.84 -14.54
N LEU A 392 5.28 -20.91 -13.78
CA LEU A 392 4.65 -19.67 -13.39
C LEU A 392 5.52 -18.49 -13.83
N GLY A 393 4.93 -17.46 -14.44
CA GLY A 393 5.61 -16.18 -14.67
C GLY A 393 4.88 -15.07 -13.95
N VAL A 394 5.57 -14.33 -13.08
CA VAL A 394 4.95 -13.22 -12.32
C VAL A 394 5.62 -11.89 -12.69
N CYS A 395 4.79 -10.89 -13.02
CA CYS A 395 5.21 -9.53 -13.37
C CYS A 395 6.31 -9.52 -14.45
N ASN A 396 7.56 -9.25 -14.11
CA ASN A 396 8.68 -9.31 -15.06
C ASN A 396 8.90 -10.72 -15.65
N GLY A 397 8.66 -11.77 -14.88
CA GLY A 397 8.63 -13.13 -15.39
C GLY A 397 7.46 -13.41 -16.33
N CYS A 398 6.30 -12.77 -16.11
CA CYS A 398 5.16 -12.82 -17.04
C CYS A 398 5.51 -12.17 -18.38
N GLN A 399 6.09 -10.97 -18.33
CA GLN A 399 6.57 -10.25 -19.52
C GLN A 399 7.63 -11.06 -20.27
N MET A 400 8.64 -11.59 -19.57
CA MET A 400 9.68 -12.43 -20.17
C MET A 400 9.07 -13.66 -20.86
N MET A 401 8.19 -14.40 -20.18
CA MET A 401 7.57 -15.60 -20.76
C MET A 401 6.62 -15.27 -21.93
N SER A 402 5.97 -14.10 -21.92
CA SER A 402 5.19 -13.61 -23.08
C SER A 402 6.07 -13.33 -24.31
N ASN A 403 7.34 -13.04 -24.11
CA ASN A 403 8.34 -12.90 -25.17
C ASN A 403 9.01 -14.24 -25.54
N LEU A 404 8.78 -15.31 -24.78
CA LEU A 404 9.22 -16.68 -25.08
C LEU A 404 8.13 -17.57 -25.68
N ARG A 405 7.02 -17.01 -26.16
CA ARG A 405 5.87 -17.77 -26.71
C ARG A 405 6.27 -18.83 -27.74
N GLU A 406 7.29 -18.58 -28.56
CA GLU A 406 7.77 -19.55 -29.56
C GLU A 406 8.29 -20.87 -28.95
N LEU A 407 8.66 -20.88 -27.67
CA LEU A 407 9.15 -22.07 -26.95
C LEU A 407 8.07 -22.75 -26.10
N ILE A 408 6.88 -22.14 -25.97
CA ILE A 408 5.83 -22.54 -25.02
C ILE A 408 4.60 -23.07 -25.77
N PRO A 409 4.31 -24.38 -25.70
CA PRO A 409 3.15 -24.95 -26.38
C PRO A 409 1.81 -24.38 -25.89
N GLY A 410 0.91 -24.05 -26.82
CA GLY A 410 -0.43 -23.56 -26.49
C GLY A 410 -0.45 -22.10 -26.01
N SER A 411 0.56 -21.31 -26.37
CA SER A 411 0.71 -19.89 -26.03
C SER A 411 0.53 -18.95 -27.22
N GLU A 412 0.08 -19.45 -28.37
CA GLU A 412 0.02 -18.73 -29.64
C GLU A 412 -0.85 -17.45 -29.54
N LEU A 413 -1.90 -17.51 -28.71
CA LEU A 413 -2.85 -16.43 -28.45
C LEU A 413 -2.47 -15.53 -27.26
N TRP A 414 -1.35 -15.76 -26.58
CA TRP A 414 -0.96 -14.88 -25.48
C TRP A 414 -0.71 -13.45 -25.98
N PRO A 415 -1.06 -12.42 -25.19
CA PRO A 415 -0.80 -11.04 -25.54
C PRO A 415 0.66 -10.63 -25.29
N ARG A 416 0.99 -9.39 -25.64
CA ARG A 416 2.16 -8.69 -25.11
C ARG A 416 1.76 -7.92 -23.84
N PHE A 417 2.75 -7.54 -23.05
CA PHE A 417 2.58 -6.63 -21.92
C PHE A 417 3.43 -5.39 -22.17
N VAL A 418 2.79 -4.21 -22.17
CA VAL A 418 3.40 -2.94 -22.57
C VAL A 418 3.04 -1.83 -21.58
N ARG A 419 3.55 -0.63 -21.82
CA ARG A 419 3.30 0.57 -21.02
C ARG A 419 1.83 0.70 -20.61
N ASN A 420 1.61 0.93 -19.31
CA ASN A 420 0.30 1.20 -18.74
C ASN A 420 -0.40 2.36 -19.45
N HIS A 421 -1.73 2.33 -19.55
CA HIS A 421 -2.49 3.43 -20.16
C HIS A 421 -2.33 4.76 -19.40
N SER A 422 -2.06 4.71 -18.09
CA SER A 422 -1.76 5.89 -17.26
C SER A 422 -0.42 6.56 -17.62
N ASP A 423 0.44 5.87 -18.39
CA ASP A 423 1.85 6.21 -18.60
C ASP A 423 2.67 6.33 -17.30
N ARG A 424 2.19 5.68 -16.24
CA ARG A 424 2.82 5.69 -14.91
C ARG A 424 3.03 4.26 -14.40
N PHE A 425 4.00 4.12 -13.50
CA PHE A 425 4.15 2.92 -12.70
C PHE A 425 3.04 2.85 -11.66
N GLU A 426 2.31 1.75 -11.63
CA GLU A 426 1.22 1.54 -10.68
C GLU A 426 1.65 0.58 -9.58
N ALA A 427 1.77 1.11 -8.36
CA ALA A 427 1.84 0.34 -7.12
C ALA A 427 0.46 0.39 -6.45
N ARG A 428 -0.34 -0.65 -6.64
CA ARG A 428 -1.75 -0.69 -6.20
C ARG A 428 -2.05 -1.99 -5.46
N PHE A 429 -3.10 -1.97 -4.67
CA PHE A 429 -3.72 -3.16 -4.12
C PHE A 429 -5.08 -3.32 -4.81
N SER A 430 -5.08 -4.03 -5.93
CA SER A 430 -6.18 -4.04 -6.89
C SER A 430 -7.06 -5.26 -6.71
N LEU A 431 -8.35 -5.11 -6.98
CA LEU A 431 -9.32 -6.19 -6.89
C LEU A 431 -9.33 -7.01 -8.18
N VAL A 432 -9.28 -8.33 -8.04
CA VAL A 432 -9.34 -9.25 -9.18
C VAL A 432 -10.35 -10.35 -8.94
N GLU A 433 -10.92 -10.87 -10.02
CA GLU A 433 -11.66 -12.13 -10.03
C GLU A 433 -10.83 -13.24 -10.71
N VAL A 434 -10.96 -14.46 -10.20
CA VAL A 434 -10.41 -15.66 -10.83
C VAL A 434 -11.41 -16.21 -11.83
N THR A 435 -11.03 -16.23 -13.11
CA THR A 435 -11.91 -16.67 -14.20
C THR A 435 -11.69 -18.14 -14.55
N GLN A 436 -12.71 -18.78 -15.12
CA GLN A 436 -12.60 -20.15 -15.58
C GLN A 436 -11.55 -20.25 -16.70
N SER A 437 -10.54 -21.10 -16.52
CA SER A 437 -9.50 -21.38 -17.50
C SER A 437 -8.89 -22.76 -17.26
N PRO A 438 -8.03 -23.26 -18.18
CA PRO A 438 -7.27 -24.49 -17.95
C PRO A 438 -6.26 -24.44 -16.80
N SER A 439 -5.96 -23.26 -16.22
CA SER A 439 -4.83 -23.08 -15.29
C SER A 439 -4.89 -24.05 -14.12
N LEU A 440 -3.90 -24.94 -14.04
CA LEU A 440 -3.78 -25.91 -12.94
C LEU A 440 -3.44 -25.22 -11.61
N LEU A 441 -2.76 -24.08 -11.69
CA LEU A 441 -2.37 -23.28 -10.51
C LEU A 441 -3.57 -22.60 -9.85
N LEU A 442 -4.66 -22.37 -10.58
CA LEU A 442 -5.87 -21.70 -10.08
C LEU A 442 -7.03 -22.67 -9.84
N GLN A 443 -6.74 -23.98 -9.77
CA GLN A 443 -7.72 -25.01 -9.47
C GLN A 443 -8.46 -24.71 -8.15
N GLY A 444 -9.79 -24.76 -8.21
CA GLY A 444 -10.66 -24.53 -7.05
C GLY A 444 -10.81 -23.06 -6.66
N MET A 445 -10.12 -22.13 -7.33
CA MET A 445 -10.19 -20.69 -7.02
C MET A 445 -11.17 -19.93 -7.91
N VAL A 446 -11.64 -20.52 -9.01
CA VAL A 446 -12.56 -19.88 -9.98
C VAL A 446 -13.79 -19.30 -9.27
N GLY A 447 -14.17 -18.09 -9.64
CA GLY A 447 -15.26 -17.32 -9.04
C GLY A 447 -14.88 -16.58 -7.75
N SER A 448 -13.67 -16.79 -7.23
CA SER A 448 -13.17 -15.98 -6.11
C SER A 448 -12.82 -14.57 -6.58
N GLN A 449 -13.12 -13.59 -5.74
CA GLN A 449 -12.78 -12.19 -5.86
C GLN A 449 -11.99 -11.79 -4.62
N MET A 450 -10.76 -11.32 -4.78
CA MET A 450 -9.92 -10.86 -3.68
C MET A 450 -8.85 -9.89 -4.17
N PRO A 451 -8.36 -8.97 -3.33
CA PRO A 451 -7.34 -8.04 -3.74
C PRO A 451 -5.96 -8.72 -3.86
N ILE A 452 -5.11 -8.16 -4.70
CA ILE A 452 -3.75 -8.63 -4.97
C ILE A 452 -2.80 -7.45 -5.14
N ALA A 453 -1.52 -7.64 -4.78
CA ALA A 453 -0.49 -6.65 -5.02
C ALA A 453 -0.23 -6.45 -6.52
N VAL A 454 -0.26 -5.21 -6.96
CA VAL A 454 0.09 -4.75 -8.31
C VAL A 454 1.26 -3.80 -8.21
N SER A 455 2.29 -3.99 -9.05
CA SER A 455 3.53 -3.21 -8.98
C SER A 455 4.25 -3.24 -10.33
N HIS A 456 3.73 -2.50 -11.34
CA HIS A 456 4.31 -2.52 -12.69
C HIS A 456 4.07 -1.22 -13.48
N GLY A 457 4.98 -0.89 -14.39
CA GLY A 457 4.83 0.19 -15.38
C GLY A 457 4.47 -0.28 -16.79
N GLU A 458 4.66 -1.58 -17.07
CA GLU A 458 4.41 -2.19 -18.37
C GLU A 458 3.51 -3.43 -18.27
N GLY A 459 2.36 -3.28 -17.59
CA GLY A 459 1.43 -4.39 -17.36
C GLY A 459 0.21 -4.40 -18.28
N ARG A 460 0.08 -3.44 -19.20
CA ARG A 460 -1.08 -3.37 -20.09
C ARG A 460 -1.02 -4.48 -21.14
N VAL A 461 -2.07 -5.28 -21.19
CA VAL A 461 -2.28 -6.28 -22.24
C VAL A 461 -2.43 -5.59 -23.59
N GLU A 462 -1.58 -5.97 -24.53
CA GLU A 462 -1.64 -5.53 -25.93
C GLU A 462 -1.88 -6.74 -26.85
N VAL A 463 -2.96 -6.65 -27.60
CA VAL A 463 -3.36 -7.59 -28.65
C VAL A 463 -3.05 -6.99 -30.02
N ARG A 464 -2.91 -7.83 -31.05
CA ARG A 464 -2.62 -7.37 -32.42
C ARG A 464 -3.80 -6.61 -33.02
N ASP A 465 -5.00 -7.13 -32.77
CA ASP A 465 -6.29 -6.65 -33.26
C ASP A 465 -7.41 -7.31 -32.43
N ASP A 466 -8.65 -6.90 -32.69
CA ASP A 466 -9.84 -7.43 -32.00
C ASP A 466 -10.07 -8.92 -32.27
N ALA A 467 -9.64 -9.43 -33.45
CA ALA A 467 -9.74 -10.85 -33.76
C ALA A 467 -8.83 -11.69 -32.86
N HIS A 468 -7.63 -11.19 -32.57
CA HIS A 468 -6.71 -11.80 -31.61
C HIS A 468 -7.29 -11.80 -30.19
N LEU A 469 -7.88 -10.69 -29.75
CA LEU A 469 -8.55 -10.62 -28.44
C LEU A 469 -9.73 -11.60 -28.35
N ALA A 470 -10.61 -11.59 -29.35
CA ALA A 470 -11.76 -12.48 -29.41
C ALA A 470 -11.35 -13.96 -29.45
N ALA A 471 -10.25 -14.30 -30.14
CA ALA A 471 -9.70 -15.65 -30.17
C ALA A 471 -9.14 -16.07 -28.80
N LEU A 472 -8.37 -15.20 -28.13
CA LEU A 472 -7.86 -15.43 -26.77
C LEU A 472 -9.00 -15.70 -25.79
N GLU A 473 -10.04 -14.88 -25.85
CA GLU A 473 -11.25 -14.98 -25.03
C GLU A 473 -12.03 -16.26 -25.31
N SER A 474 -12.32 -16.54 -26.59
CA SER A 474 -13.10 -17.71 -27.01
C SER A 474 -12.39 -19.03 -26.70
N LYS A 475 -11.04 -19.01 -26.65
CA LYS A 475 -10.24 -20.17 -26.24
C LYS A 475 -10.26 -20.40 -24.73
N GLY A 476 -10.78 -19.45 -23.94
CA GLY A 476 -10.92 -19.57 -22.48
C GLY A 476 -9.59 -19.56 -21.73
N LEU A 477 -8.60 -18.83 -22.24
CA LEU A 477 -7.24 -18.80 -21.67
C LEU A 477 -7.03 -17.69 -20.63
N VAL A 478 -7.97 -16.77 -20.48
CA VAL A 478 -7.91 -15.70 -19.47
C VAL A 478 -8.18 -16.29 -18.09
N ALA A 479 -7.27 -16.03 -17.14
CA ALA A 479 -7.29 -16.66 -15.83
C ALA A 479 -7.55 -15.69 -14.67
N LEU A 480 -7.24 -14.40 -14.83
CA LEU A 480 -7.59 -13.33 -13.90
C LEU A 480 -8.07 -12.09 -14.66
N ARG A 481 -9.03 -11.39 -14.07
CA ARG A 481 -9.47 -10.06 -14.50
C ARG A 481 -9.50 -9.06 -13.35
N TYR A 482 -9.14 -7.82 -13.63
CA TYR A 482 -9.46 -6.70 -12.75
C TYR A 482 -10.97 -6.47 -12.73
N VAL A 483 -11.48 -6.24 -11.52
CA VAL A 483 -12.87 -5.87 -11.29
C VAL A 483 -12.91 -4.57 -10.48
N ASP A 484 -13.96 -3.79 -10.65
CA ASP A 484 -14.27 -2.71 -9.72
C ASP A 484 -14.75 -3.27 -8.37
N ASN A 485 -14.91 -2.40 -7.38
CA ASN A 485 -15.39 -2.76 -6.05
C ASN A 485 -16.85 -3.27 -6.06
N PHE A 486 -17.60 -3.03 -7.13
CA PHE A 486 -18.92 -3.61 -7.35
C PHE A 486 -18.85 -5.06 -7.88
N GLY A 487 -17.65 -5.57 -8.14
CA GLY A 487 -17.39 -6.91 -8.63
C GLY A 487 -17.65 -7.08 -10.13
N LYS A 488 -17.59 -6.00 -10.91
CA LYS A 488 -17.73 -6.06 -12.37
C LYS A 488 -16.37 -5.91 -13.03
N VAL A 489 -16.09 -6.74 -14.04
CA VAL A 489 -14.92 -6.58 -14.91
C VAL A 489 -14.87 -5.15 -15.44
N THR A 490 -13.69 -4.54 -15.37
CA THR A 490 -13.56 -3.11 -15.68
C THR A 490 -12.29 -2.79 -16.46
N GLU A 491 -12.38 -1.70 -17.22
CA GLU A 491 -11.24 -1.02 -17.86
C GLU A 491 -11.02 0.37 -17.25
N THR A 492 -11.86 0.78 -16.31
CA THR A 492 -11.77 2.07 -15.62
C THR A 492 -10.62 2.06 -14.62
N TYR A 493 -9.78 3.09 -14.68
CA TYR A 493 -8.67 3.30 -13.77
C TYR A 493 -9.14 3.90 -12.43
N PRO A 494 -8.52 3.57 -11.28
CA PRO A 494 -7.39 2.65 -11.10
C PRO A 494 -7.82 1.22 -10.73
N ALA A 495 -9.12 0.90 -10.74
CA ALA A 495 -9.62 -0.45 -10.46
C ALA A 495 -8.99 -1.46 -11.43
N ASN A 496 -8.94 -1.11 -12.72
CA ASN A 496 -7.98 -1.65 -13.66
C ASN A 496 -6.77 -0.70 -13.77
N PRO A 497 -5.62 -1.03 -13.16
CA PRO A 497 -4.51 -0.09 -13.01
C PRO A 497 -3.75 0.16 -14.32
N ASN A 498 -3.84 -0.73 -15.32
CA ASN A 498 -3.01 -0.63 -16.52
C ASN A 498 -3.79 -0.39 -17.81
N GLY A 499 -5.13 -0.46 -17.78
CA GLY A 499 -5.97 -0.30 -18.97
C GLY A 499 -5.96 -1.54 -19.88
N SER A 500 -5.77 -2.73 -19.30
CA SER A 500 -5.84 -3.97 -20.07
C SER A 500 -7.28 -4.23 -20.55
N PRO A 501 -7.51 -4.58 -21.83
CA PRO A 501 -8.83 -4.91 -22.36
C PRO A 501 -9.50 -6.02 -21.56
N ASN A 502 -10.82 -5.91 -21.35
CA ASN A 502 -11.62 -6.84 -20.56
C ASN A 502 -11.03 -7.16 -19.17
N GLY A 503 -10.27 -6.24 -18.58
CA GLY A 503 -9.61 -6.43 -17.28
C GLY A 503 -8.49 -7.49 -17.26
N ILE A 504 -8.08 -8.06 -18.40
CA ILE A 504 -7.18 -9.22 -18.44
C ILE A 504 -5.85 -8.92 -17.73
N THR A 505 -5.45 -9.78 -16.80
CA THR A 505 -4.16 -9.63 -16.10
C THR A 505 -3.42 -10.95 -15.83
N ALA A 506 -4.03 -12.09 -16.20
CA ALA A 506 -3.37 -13.38 -16.25
C ALA A 506 -3.91 -14.23 -17.40
N VAL A 507 -3.02 -15.01 -18.02
CA VAL A 507 -3.36 -15.99 -19.05
C VAL A 507 -2.65 -17.32 -18.80
N THR A 508 -3.24 -18.40 -19.31
CA THR A 508 -2.67 -19.76 -19.23
C THR A 508 -2.48 -20.36 -20.63
N THR A 509 -1.69 -21.42 -20.74
CA THR A 509 -1.63 -22.25 -21.95
C THR A 509 -2.86 -23.14 -22.08
N GLU A 510 -3.12 -23.65 -23.29
CA GLU A 510 -4.23 -24.58 -23.57
C GLU A 510 -4.27 -25.82 -22.65
N ASN A 511 -3.09 -26.31 -22.26
CA ASN A 511 -2.96 -27.46 -21.36
C ASN A 511 -2.96 -27.11 -19.87
N GLY A 512 -3.02 -25.82 -19.51
CA GLY A 512 -3.11 -25.37 -18.12
C GLY A 512 -1.82 -25.39 -17.30
N ARG A 513 -0.72 -25.92 -17.85
CA ARG A 513 0.52 -26.16 -17.11
C ARG A 513 1.41 -24.94 -16.96
N VAL A 514 1.21 -23.92 -17.80
CA VAL A 514 1.93 -22.66 -17.73
C VAL A 514 0.95 -21.53 -17.55
N THR A 515 1.11 -20.74 -16.49
CA THR A 515 0.33 -19.54 -16.24
C THR A 515 1.25 -18.35 -16.05
N ILE A 516 0.89 -17.22 -16.65
CA ILE A 516 1.61 -15.96 -16.50
C ILE A 516 0.64 -14.89 -16.02
N MET A 517 1.09 -14.04 -15.10
CA MET A 517 0.25 -13.00 -14.49
C MET A 517 1.06 -11.76 -14.11
N MET A 518 0.48 -10.58 -14.27
CA MET A 518 1.12 -9.33 -13.88
C MET A 518 1.10 -9.05 -12.36
N PRO A 519 0.03 -9.37 -11.62
CA PRO A 519 -0.01 -9.16 -10.16
C PRO A 519 0.90 -10.14 -9.41
N HIS A 520 1.22 -9.81 -8.16
CA HIS A 520 2.19 -10.53 -7.32
C HIS A 520 1.52 -11.35 -6.20
N PRO A 521 1.06 -12.60 -6.44
CA PRO A 521 0.49 -13.43 -5.38
C PRO A 521 1.50 -13.78 -4.27
N GLU A 522 2.79 -13.86 -4.61
CA GLU A 522 3.91 -14.15 -3.70
C GLU A 522 4.24 -13.01 -2.75
N ARG A 523 3.81 -11.77 -3.04
CA ARG A 523 3.97 -10.65 -2.10
C ARG A 523 2.89 -10.63 -1.04
N VAL A 524 1.77 -11.31 -1.29
CA VAL A 524 0.57 -11.25 -0.44
C VAL A 524 0.04 -12.63 -0.04
N PHE A 525 0.84 -13.71 -0.14
CA PHE A 525 0.44 -15.04 0.33
C PHE A 525 0.22 -15.09 1.85
N ARG A 526 0.87 -14.18 2.59
CA ARG A 526 0.65 -13.97 4.03
C ARG A 526 -0.42 -12.91 4.21
N THR A 527 -1.42 -13.17 5.03
CA THR A 527 -2.48 -12.20 5.36
C THR A 527 -1.90 -10.88 5.85
N VAL A 528 -0.92 -10.93 6.75
CA VAL A 528 -0.27 -9.75 7.34
C VAL A 528 0.43 -8.82 6.34
N ALA A 529 0.70 -9.31 5.12
CA ALA A 529 1.29 -8.52 4.04
C ALA A 529 0.24 -7.93 3.08
N ASN A 530 -1.05 -8.17 3.31
CA ASN A 530 -2.13 -7.55 2.54
C ASN A 530 -2.43 -6.16 3.14
N SER A 531 -2.43 -5.13 2.29
CA SER A 531 -2.65 -3.73 2.74
C SER A 531 -4.02 -3.53 3.40
N TRP A 532 -4.99 -4.33 2.99
CA TRP A 532 -6.30 -4.46 3.62
C TRP A 532 -6.74 -5.92 3.49
N HIS A 533 -7.41 -6.45 4.50
CA HIS A 533 -8.00 -7.78 4.44
C HIS A 533 -9.15 -7.91 5.44
N PRO A 534 -10.07 -8.87 5.24
CA PRO A 534 -11.03 -9.25 6.27
C PRO A 534 -10.33 -9.64 7.58
N GLU A 535 -10.86 -9.18 8.71
CA GLU A 535 -10.26 -9.38 10.03
C GLU A 535 -10.21 -10.86 10.45
N ASN A 536 -11.12 -11.70 9.92
CA ASN A 536 -11.21 -13.11 10.27
C ASN A 536 -10.17 -14.01 9.58
N TRP A 537 -9.30 -13.47 8.71
CA TRP A 537 -8.28 -14.27 8.05
C TRP A 537 -7.17 -14.72 9.02
N GLY A 538 -6.73 -15.97 8.87
CA GLY A 538 -5.57 -16.52 9.58
C GLY A 538 -4.24 -16.07 8.96
N GLU A 539 -3.18 -16.88 9.09
CA GLU A 539 -1.87 -16.56 8.50
C GLU A 539 -1.89 -16.52 6.96
N ASP A 540 -2.69 -17.40 6.34
CA ASP A 540 -2.72 -17.58 4.89
C ASP A 540 -3.79 -16.71 4.24
N SER A 541 -3.39 -15.99 3.20
CA SER A 541 -4.33 -15.35 2.28
C SER A 541 -4.82 -16.34 1.22
N PRO A 542 -5.86 -16.00 0.44
CA PRO A 542 -6.31 -16.80 -0.70
C PRO A 542 -5.19 -17.14 -1.69
N TRP A 543 -4.19 -16.26 -1.84
CA TRP A 543 -3.11 -16.43 -2.82
C TRP A 543 -2.13 -17.54 -2.46
N MET A 544 -2.10 -17.99 -1.20
CA MET A 544 -1.32 -19.18 -0.81
C MET A 544 -1.77 -20.44 -1.57
N ARG A 545 -3.03 -20.48 -2.02
CA ARG A 545 -3.61 -21.60 -2.76
C ARG A 545 -2.90 -21.89 -4.09
N ILE A 546 -2.37 -20.88 -4.78
CA ILE A 546 -1.63 -21.06 -6.05
C ILE A 546 -0.45 -22.01 -5.86
N PHE A 547 0.35 -21.77 -4.82
CA PHE A 547 1.56 -22.54 -4.54
C PHE A 547 1.21 -23.94 -4.04
N ARG A 548 0.14 -24.07 -3.24
CA ARG A 548 -0.39 -25.37 -2.78
C ARG A 548 -0.94 -26.21 -3.94
N ASN A 549 -1.63 -25.59 -4.90
CA ASN A 549 -2.10 -26.24 -6.12
C ASN A 549 -0.91 -26.77 -6.94
N ALA A 550 0.16 -25.98 -7.08
CA ALA A 550 1.40 -26.46 -7.72
C ALA A 550 1.96 -27.70 -7.02
N ARG A 551 2.00 -27.71 -5.68
CA ARG A 551 2.49 -28.85 -4.90
C ARG A 551 1.64 -30.09 -5.14
N LYS A 552 0.32 -29.96 -5.05
CA LYS A 552 -0.66 -31.04 -5.23
C LYS A 552 -0.59 -31.63 -6.65
N GLN A 553 -0.39 -30.78 -7.65
CA GLN A 553 -0.34 -31.19 -9.05
C GLN A 553 0.88 -32.06 -9.40
N LEU A 554 1.99 -31.92 -8.67
CA LEU A 554 3.19 -32.75 -8.87
C LEU A 554 3.09 -34.15 -8.22
N GLY A 555 2.05 -34.41 -7.42
CA GLY A 555 1.93 -35.63 -6.60
C GLY A 555 2.87 -35.63 -5.42
#